data_AF-A0A952F025-F1
#
_entry.id   AF-A0A952F025-F1
#
_cell.length_a   1.000
_cell.length_b   1.000
_cell.length_c   1.000
_cell.angle_alpha   90.00
_cell.angle_beta   90.00
_cell.angle_gamma   90.00
#
_symmetry.space_group_name_H-M   'P 1'
#
loop_
_entity.id
_entity.type
_entity.pdbx_description
1 polymer ?
#
loop_
_entity_poly.entity_id
_entity_poly.type
_entity_poly.pdbx_seq_one_letter_code
_entity_poly.pdbx_strand_id
1 'polypeptide(L)' 'MTGPPQRPFEEIVAEHGALVLRVCRALVGPTDAADAWSETFLSALQAYRRLPAGSNIRGWLVTIAHRKAID' A
#
# COMPACT_ATOMS: atom_id res chain seq x y z
N MET A 1 -20.20 0.01 -19.59
CA MET A 1 -20.41 1.11 -18.63
C MET A 1 -19.13 1.26 -17.83
N THR A 2 -18.28 2.23 -18.19
CA THR A 2 -17.06 2.51 -17.45
C THR A 2 -17.47 3.14 -16.11
N GLY A 3 -17.17 2.47 -14.99
CA GLY A 3 -17.33 3.09 -13.67
C GLY A 3 -16.51 4.39 -13.57
N PRO A 4 -16.76 5.22 -12.56
CA PRO A 4 -15.95 6.42 -12.34
C PRO A 4 -14.46 6.03 -12.29
N PRO A 5 -13.55 6.88 -12.82
CA PRO A 5 -12.13 6.58 -12.79
C PRO A 5 -11.70 6.34 -11.34
N GLN A 6 -10.93 5.27 -11.11
CA GLN A 6 -10.31 5.03 -9.81
C GLN A 6 -9.48 6.25 -9.41
N ARG A 7 -9.44 6.55 -8.10
CA ARG A 7 -8.64 7.65 -7.55
C ARG A 7 -7.18 7.55 -8.04
N PRO A 8 -6.52 8.67 -8.37
CA PRO A 8 -5.09 8.65 -8.69
C PRO A 8 -4.27 7.96 -7.59
N PHE A 9 -3.32 7.12 -7.98
CA PHE A 9 -2.55 6.36 -7.00
C PHE A 9 -1.66 7.28 -6.12
N GLU A 10 -1.20 8.42 -6.65
CA GLU A 10 -0.48 9.42 -5.85
C GLU A 10 -1.28 9.92 -4.63
N GLU A 11 -2.61 10.04 -4.74
CA GLU A 11 -3.45 10.42 -3.60
C GLU A 11 -3.47 9.33 -2.53
N ILE A 12 -3.46 8.06 -2.95
CA ILE A 12 -3.40 6.90 -2.05
C ILE A 12 -2.06 6.90 -1.28
N VAL A 13 -0.96 7.22 -1.98
CA VAL A 13 0.36 7.35 -1.36
C VAL A 13 0.38 8.54 -0.39
N ALA A 14 -0.17 9.69 -0.79
CA ALA A 14 -0.23 10.87 0.06
C ALA A 14 -1.06 10.64 1.33
N GLU A 15 -2.21 9.96 1.21
CA GLU A 15 -3.13 9.70 2.31
C GLU A 15 -2.61 8.61 3.28
N HIS A 16 -1.94 7.58 2.77
CA HIS A 16 -1.58 6.40 3.57
C HIS A 16 -0.07 6.19 3.77
N GLY A 17 0.79 6.96 3.12
CA GLY A 17 2.24 6.78 3.15
C GLY A 17 2.80 6.76 4.58
N ALA A 18 2.41 7.73 5.42
CA ALA A 18 2.87 7.80 6.81
C ALA A 18 2.37 6.62 7.67
N LEU A 19 1.15 6.12 7.41
CA LEU A 19 0.62 4.95 8.11
C LEU A 19 1.42 3.71 7.74
N VAL A 20 1.56 3.45 6.43
CA VAL A 20 2.27 2.27 5.93
C VAL A 20 3.72 2.28 6.43
N LEU A 21 4.37 3.44 6.49
CA LEU A 21 5.72 3.54 7.03
C LEU A 21 5.80 3.12 8.51
N ARG A 22 4.79 3.48 9.32
CA ARG A 22 4.71 3.01 10.72
C ARG A 22 4.52 1.50 10.81
N VAL A 23 3.71 0.93 9.91
CA VAL A 23 3.52 -0.53 9.83
C VAL A 23 4.82 -1.22 9.45
N CYS A 24 5.49 -0.77 8.38
CA CYS A 24 6.79 -1.32 7.99
C CYS A 24 7.81 -1.26 9.13
N ARG A 25 7.92 -0.13 9.84
CA ARG A 25 8.79 -0.01 11.03
C ARG A 25 8.46 -1.01 12.13
N ALA A 26 7.18 -1.32 12.33
CA ALA A 26 6.76 -2.31 13.32
C ALA A 26 7.06 -3.75 12.89
N LEU A 27 7.11 -4.02 11.58
CA LEU A 27 7.33 -5.36 11.03
C LEU A 27 8.81 -5.70 10.89
N VAL A 28 9.61 -4.78 10.32
CA VAL A 28 11.01 -5.05 9.92
C VAL A 28 12.02 -4.16 10.65
N GLY A 29 11.56 -3.31 11.58
CA GLY A 29 12.43 -2.36 12.27
C GLY A 29 12.75 -1.11 11.43
N PRO A 30 13.44 -0.11 12.03
CA PRO A 30 13.65 1.20 11.41
C PRO A 30 14.59 1.19 10.20
N THR A 31 15.54 0.25 10.15
CA THR A 31 16.54 0.15 9.09
C THR A 31 15.90 -0.26 7.76
N ASP A 32 15.09 -1.32 7.76
CA ASP A 32 14.54 -1.91 6.54
C ASP A 32 13.16 -1.33 6.16
N ALA A 33 12.61 -0.44 7.00
CA ALA A 33 11.26 0.08 6.81
C ALA A 33 11.07 0.91 5.53
N ALA A 34 12.10 1.64 5.08
CA ALA A 34 12.00 2.46 3.87
C ALA A 34 11.91 1.60 2.61
N ASP A 35 12.64 0.48 2.58
CA ASP A 35 12.62 -0.48 1.48
C ASP A 35 11.30 -1.24 1.47
N ALA A 36 10.87 -1.76 2.63
CA ALA A 36 9.56 -2.41 2.77
C ALA A 36 8.39 -1.47 2.41
N TRP A 37 8.49 -0.18 2.71
CA TRP A 37 7.51 0.82 2.31
C TRP A 37 7.46 0.98 0.79
N SER A 38 8.63 1.08 0.15
CA SER A 38 8.76 1.23 -1.30
C SER A 38 8.20 0.01 -2.03
N GLU A 39 8.56 -1.19 -1.59
CA GLU A 39 8.04 -2.45 -2.15
C GLU A 39 6.54 -2.60 -1.96
N THR A 40 6.01 -2.16 -0.82
CA THR A 40 4.56 -2.15 -0.55
C THR A 40 3.83 -1.29 -1.56
N PHE A 41 4.26 -0.04 -1.76
CA PHE A 41 3.59 0.86 -2.70
C PHE A 41 3.80 0.47 -4.15
N LEU A 42 4.97 -0.09 -4.50
CA LEU A 42 5.21 -0.64 -5.84
C LEU A 42 4.30 -1.84 -6.13
N SER A 43 4.16 -2.77 -5.17
CA SER A 43 3.25 -3.92 -5.29
C SER A 43 1.79 -3.48 -5.35
N ALA A 44 1.42 -2.48 -4.54
CA ALA A 44 0.09 -1.90 -4.54
C ALA A 44 -0.22 -1.22 -5.89
N LEU A 45 0.70 -0.44 -6.46
CA LEU A 45 0.49 0.22 -7.76
C LEU A 45 0.15 -0.79 -8.86
N GLN A 46 0.86 -1.92 -8.90
CA GLN A 46 0.64 -2.98 -9.89
C GLN A 46 -0.75 -3.65 -9.72
N ALA A 47 -1.19 -3.83 -8.49
CA ALA A 47 -2.47 -4.48 -8.18
C ALA A 47 -3.67 -3.52 -8.17
N TYR A 48 -3.44 -2.22 -8.00
CA TYR A 48 -4.49 -1.20 -7.79
C TYR A 48 -5.53 -1.17 -8.91
N ARG A 49 -5.10 -1.32 -10.16
CA ARG A 49 -5.98 -1.32 -11.35
C ARG A 49 -7.03 -2.44 -11.35
N ARG A 50 -6.81 -3.49 -10.56
CA ARG A 50 -7.73 -4.63 -10.43
C ARG A 50 -8.50 -4.62 -9.10
N LEU A 51 -8.22 -3.65 -8.22
CA LEU A 51 -8.85 -3.56 -6.93
C LEU A 51 -10.33 -3.14 -7.08
N PRO A 52 -11.29 -3.90 -6.54
CA PRO A 52 -12.70 -3.53 -6.63
C PRO A 52 -12.97 -2.14 -6.05
N ALA A 53 -13.83 -1.36 -6.69
CA ALA A 53 -14.27 -0.08 -6.17
C ALA A 53 -14.92 -0.25 -4.78
N GLY A 54 -14.64 0.67 -3.87
CA GLY A 54 -15.13 0.60 -2.48
C GLY A 54 -14.32 -0.31 -1.55
N SER A 55 -13.24 -0.95 -2.03
CA SER A 55 -12.34 -1.72 -1.18
C SER A 55 -11.73 -0.86 -0.07
N ASN A 56 -11.55 -1.45 1.13
CA ASN A 56 -10.82 -0.82 2.22
C ASN A 56 -9.33 -0.71 1.87
N ILE A 57 -8.92 0.44 1.31
CA ILE A 57 -7.55 0.73 0.87
C ILE A 57 -6.55 0.55 2.01
N ARG A 58 -6.86 1.04 3.20
CA ARG A 58 -5.99 0.94 4.38
C ARG A 58 -5.70 -0.52 4.71
N GLY A 59 -6.74 -1.34 4.89
CA GLY A 59 -6.59 -2.75 5.22
C GLY A 59 -5.86 -3.54 4.13
N TRP A 60 -6.12 -3.19 2.87
CA TRP A 60 -5.44 -3.78 1.73
C TRP A 60 -3.94 -3.45 1.70
N LEU A 61 -3.55 -2.19 1.91
CA LEU A 61 -2.14 -1.78 1.99
C LEU A 61 -1.41 -2.46 3.15
N VAL A 62 -2.04 -2.54 4.33
CA VAL A 62 -1.50 -3.24 5.50
C VAL A 62 -1.26 -4.72 5.17
N THR A 63 -2.19 -5.36 4.45
CA THR A 63 -2.04 -6.76 4.03
C THR A 63 -0.84 -6.94 3.09
N ILE A 64 -0.61 -6.01 2.16
CA ILE A 64 0.55 -6.07 1.26
C ILE A 64 1.85 -5.91 2.07
N ALA A 65 1.91 -4.93 2.98
CA ALA A 65 3.10 -4.71 3.82
C ALA A 65 3.45 -5.95 4.66
N HIS A 66 2.44 -6.62 5.25
CA HIS A 66 2.66 -7.86 5.98
C HIS A 66 3.20 -8.99 5.11
N ARG A 67 2.68 -9.16 3.88
CA ARG A 67 3.18 -10.20 2.96
C ARG A 67 4.63 -9.93 2.57
N LYS A 68 4.98 -8.68 2.30
CA LYS A 68 6.35 -8.27 1.94
C LYS A 68 7.36 -8.33 3.09
N ALA A 69 6.90 -8.24 4.33
CA ALA A 69 7.78 -8.44 5.48
C ALA A 69 8.10 -9.92 5.78
N ILE A 70 7.37 -10.86 5.18
CA ILE A 70 7.53 -12.32 5.39
C ILE A 70 8.23 -12.99 4.19
N ASP A 71 8.09 -12.43 2.99
CA ASP A 71 8.85 -12.82 1.78
C ASP A 71 10.36 -12.62 2.00
#